data_AF-A0A6G0I2C0-F1
#
_entry.id   AF-A0A6G0I2C0-F1
#
_cell.length_a   1.000
_cell.length_b   1.000
_cell.length_c   1.000
_cell.angle_alpha   90.00
_cell.angle_beta   90.00
_cell.angle_gamma   90.00
#
_symmetry.space_group_name_H-M   'P 1'
#
loop_
_entity.id
_entity.type
_entity.pdbx_description
1 polymer ?
#
loop_
_entity_poly.entity_id
_entity_poly.type
_entity_poly.pdbx_seq_one_letter_code
_entity_poly.pdbx_strand_id
1 'polypeptide(L)'
;MSLRGFHLILLLSGLHTCLSQKDSKGFTGTETDDGLLVSSQAQKVLSSSLTTVFLPIIYIIVFALGLPTNALAIWVFLFRTKTKHPASIYMANLALADLLFVIWVPMKIAYHFNGNNWIYGQGMCKVLVAFFYGNMYCSIAFIACISVQRYWAVVNPLGQRQRDNRMAVAVSVTIWVVVWLITIPLYLYDQEVYVRNLEIYTCHDVTRPAHNKIAAGYFLTMGIFGFVVPTVVCIISYVLMLRALRNSMSDPTITKKRRKAVVLIVTVLIMFLVCFTPSNIMLLVHYILLLGKAENNLYGFYITTLCLASLNSCFDPFVYYFISEDFRNHVKNTFLCRSERTVERMRISFNALKYSKKSNTYTSDTGDTGTTQSSSC
;
A
#
# COMPACT_ATOMS: atom_id res chain seq x y z
N MET A 1 -33.95 -0.63 -24.56
CA MET A 1 -32.98 -1.75 -24.64
C MET A 1 -31.76 -1.36 -23.80
N SER A 2 -31.45 -2.13 -22.76
CA SER A 2 -30.64 -1.72 -21.60
C SER A 2 -29.13 -1.59 -21.90
N LEU A 3 -28.49 -0.55 -21.33
CA LEU A 3 -27.05 -0.26 -21.34
C LEU A 3 -26.17 -1.43 -20.87
N ARG A 4 -26.75 -2.46 -20.23
CA ARG A 4 -26.08 -3.72 -19.87
C ARG A 4 -25.78 -4.63 -21.07
N GLY A 5 -26.52 -4.51 -22.17
CA GLY A 5 -26.28 -5.30 -23.38
C GLY A 5 -25.04 -4.85 -24.15
N PHE A 6 -24.73 -3.55 -24.15
CA PHE A 6 -23.61 -3.00 -24.93
C PHE A 6 -22.25 -3.36 -24.32
N HIS A 7 -22.15 -3.38 -22.99
CA HIS A 7 -20.93 -3.84 -22.31
C HIS A 7 -20.71 -5.35 -22.43
N LEU A 8 -21.79 -6.15 -22.46
CA LEU A 8 -21.68 -7.59 -22.67
C LEU A 8 -21.29 -7.94 -24.12
N ILE A 9 -21.79 -7.16 -25.09
CA ILE A 9 -21.43 -7.32 -26.51
C ILE A 9 -19.99 -6.84 -26.78
N LEU A 10 -19.49 -5.81 -26.10
CA LEU A 10 -18.07 -5.40 -26.17
C LEU A 10 -17.12 -6.43 -25.53
N LEU A 11 -17.55 -7.09 -24.45
CA LEU A 11 -16.79 -8.19 -23.85
C LEU A 11 -16.81 -9.45 -24.73
N LEU A 12 -17.91 -9.73 -25.42
CA LEU A 12 -18.05 -10.89 -26.32
C LEU A 12 -17.43 -10.65 -27.71
N SER A 13 -17.45 -9.43 -28.24
CA SER A 13 -16.83 -9.09 -29.52
C SER A 13 -15.31 -8.97 -29.41
N GLY A 14 -14.78 -8.50 -28.27
CA GLY A 14 -13.35 -8.56 -27.96
C GLY A 14 -12.81 -9.98 -27.75
N LEU A 15 -13.68 -10.93 -27.35
CA LEU A 15 -13.33 -12.35 -27.24
C LEU A 15 -13.21 -13.03 -28.62
N HIS A 16 -13.97 -12.59 -29.62
CA HIS A 16 -14.00 -13.25 -30.93
C HIS A 16 -12.84 -12.85 -31.84
N THR A 17 -12.33 -11.62 -31.71
CA THR A 17 -11.14 -11.15 -32.45
C THR A 17 -9.80 -11.65 -31.89
N CYS A 18 -9.77 -12.27 -30.70
CA CYS A 18 -8.55 -12.86 -30.12
C CYS A 18 -8.33 -14.35 -30.45
N LEU A 19 -9.28 -15.03 -31.12
CA LEU A 19 -9.20 -16.48 -31.36
C LEU A 19 -8.49 -16.87 -32.67
N SER A 20 -7.92 -15.91 -33.40
CA SER A 20 -7.25 -16.15 -34.67
C SER A 20 -5.81 -15.64 -34.67
N GLN A 21 -4.98 -16.12 -33.75
CA GLN A 21 -3.54 -16.13 -33.97
C GLN A 21 -2.93 -17.38 -33.36
N LYS A 22 -2.46 -18.25 -34.26
CA LYS A 22 -1.89 -19.56 -33.97
C LYS A 22 -0.37 -19.35 -33.92
N ASP A 23 0.14 -18.83 -32.80
CA ASP A 23 1.51 -18.99 -32.27
C ASP A 23 1.84 -17.92 -31.23
N SER A 24 1.50 -18.18 -29.96
CA SER A 24 1.56 -17.13 -28.93
C SER A 24 1.29 -17.69 -27.52
N LYS A 25 2.28 -18.38 -26.97
CA LYS A 25 2.23 -18.72 -25.54
C LYS A 25 2.51 -17.44 -24.74
N GLY A 26 1.51 -16.96 -23.99
CA GLY A 26 1.69 -15.98 -22.92
C GLY A 26 2.68 -16.50 -21.85
N PHE A 27 2.86 -15.75 -20.76
CA PHE A 27 3.92 -15.88 -19.74
C PHE A 27 4.20 -17.29 -19.13
N THR A 28 3.42 -18.32 -19.47
CA THR A 28 3.85 -19.71 -19.37
C THR A 28 4.90 -19.98 -20.43
N GLY A 29 6.16 -19.83 -20.04
CA GLY A 29 7.25 -20.23 -20.91
C GLY A 29 7.23 -21.72 -21.22
N THR A 30 7.98 -22.13 -22.24
CA THR A 30 8.23 -23.56 -22.46
C THR A 30 9.33 -23.98 -21.48
N GLU A 31 9.01 -24.94 -20.60
CA GLU A 31 9.98 -25.49 -19.66
C GLU A 31 10.96 -26.39 -20.41
N THR A 32 12.25 -26.19 -20.16
CA THR A 32 13.38 -26.95 -20.70
C THR A 32 14.24 -27.46 -19.55
N ASP A 33 15.11 -28.43 -19.80
CA ASP A 33 15.98 -29.02 -18.76
C ASP A 33 16.88 -27.97 -18.06
N ASP A 34 17.20 -26.88 -18.77
CA ASP A 34 18.07 -25.80 -18.26
C ASP A 34 17.31 -24.56 -17.73
N GLY A 35 15.96 -24.55 -17.74
CA GLY A 35 15.15 -23.41 -17.28
C GLY A 35 13.94 -23.07 -18.17
N LEU A 36 13.37 -21.88 -17.98
CA LEU A 36 12.15 -21.45 -18.66
C LEU A 36 12.42 -20.49 -19.83
N LEU A 37 11.81 -20.76 -20.99
CA LEU A 37 11.83 -19.85 -22.15
C LEU A 37 10.55 -19.02 -22.24
N VAL A 38 10.62 -17.71 -21.99
CA VAL A 38 9.47 -16.79 -22.05
C VAL A 38 9.27 -16.21 -23.45
N SER A 39 8.06 -15.72 -23.75
CA SER A 39 7.74 -15.14 -25.05
C SER A 39 8.51 -13.84 -25.35
N SER A 40 8.62 -13.47 -26.62
CA SER A 40 9.29 -12.23 -27.04
C SER A 40 8.65 -10.98 -26.44
N GLN A 41 7.33 -10.99 -26.25
CA GLN A 41 6.61 -9.89 -25.60
C GLN A 41 6.94 -9.81 -24.10
N ALA A 42 7.00 -10.94 -23.40
CA ALA A 42 7.42 -11.01 -22.01
C ALA A 42 8.84 -10.49 -21.83
N GLN A 43 9.75 -10.92 -22.71
CA GLN A 43 11.13 -10.47 -22.74
C GLN A 43 11.23 -8.95 -22.91
N LYS A 44 10.49 -8.37 -23.87
CA LYS A 44 10.44 -6.92 -24.08
C LYS A 44 9.97 -6.17 -22.84
N VAL A 45 8.95 -6.67 -22.13
CA VAL A 45 8.45 -6.00 -20.92
C VAL A 45 9.49 -6.08 -19.80
N LEU A 46 10.09 -7.25 -19.56
CA LEU A 46 11.13 -7.43 -18.53
C LEU A 46 12.40 -6.61 -18.81
N SER A 47 12.73 -6.34 -20.07
CA SER A 47 13.88 -5.47 -20.41
C SER A 47 13.50 -3.99 -20.56
N SER A 48 12.22 -3.63 -20.40
CA SER A 48 11.75 -2.27 -20.67
C SER A 48 11.98 -1.30 -19.51
N SER A 49 12.02 -0.01 -19.84
CA SER A 49 12.04 1.08 -18.85
C SER A 49 10.81 1.09 -17.94
N LEU A 50 9.72 0.40 -18.30
CA LEU A 50 8.60 0.20 -17.39
C LEU A 50 9.08 -0.50 -16.12
N THR A 51 9.72 -1.66 -16.26
CA THR A 51 10.16 -2.47 -15.11
C THR A 51 11.43 -1.94 -14.46
N THR A 52 12.38 -1.41 -15.23
CA THR A 52 13.71 -1.03 -14.72
C THR A 52 13.82 0.43 -14.28
N VAL A 53 12.85 1.27 -14.62
CA VAL A 53 12.85 2.70 -14.25
C VAL A 53 11.55 3.09 -13.53
N PHE A 54 10.38 2.87 -14.16
CA PHE A 54 9.11 3.34 -13.60
C PHE A 54 8.74 2.63 -12.29
N LEU A 55 8.77 1.29 -12.23
CA LEU A 55 8.45 0.56 -11.00
C LEU A 55 9.38 0.91 -9.81
N PRO A 56 10.72 0.93 -9.95
CA PRO A 56 11.58 1.28 -8.83
C PRO A 56 11.36 2.71 -8.35
N ILE A 57 11.03 3.67 -9.23
CA ILE A 57 10.65 5.04 -8.80
C ILE A 57 9.44 5.00 -7.88
N ILE A 58 8.39 4.26 -8.26
CA ILE A 58 7.18 4.13 -7.42
C ILE A 58 7.52 3.45 -6.08
N TYR A 59 8.31 2.37 -6.09
CA TYR A 59 8.72 1.71 -4.86
C TYR A 59 9.61 2.59 -3.96
N ILE A 60 10.46 3.44 -4.53
CA ILE A 60 11.23 4.44 -3.78
C ILE A 60 10.29 5.43 -3.09
N ILE A 61 9.25 5.91 -3.79
CA ILE A 61 8.22 6.78 -3.19
C ILE A 61 7.52 6.04 -2.04
N VAL A 62 7.12 4.79 -2.26
CA VAL A 62 6.48 3.95 -1.23
C VAL A 62 7.37 3.77 -0.01
N PHE A 63 8.65 3.51 -0.20
CA PHE A 63 9.59 3.38 0.91
C PHE A 63 9.81 4.71 1.64
N ALA A 64 10.08 5.79 0.89
CA ALA A 64 10.40 7.11 1.44
C ALA A 64 9.22 7.73 2.20
N LEU A 65 7.98 7.50 1.76
CA LEU A 65 6.78 8.01 2.42
C LEU A 65 6.20 7.00 3.42
N GLY A 66 6.04 5.75 3.01
CA GLY A 66 5.36 4.71 3.78
C GLY A 66 6.08 4.36 5.06
N LEU A 67 7.42 4.22 5.04
CA LEU A 67 8.18 3.82 6.23
C LEU A 67 8.07 4.86 7.37
N PRO A 68 8.45 6.14 7.18
CA PRO A 68 8.42 7.10 8.29
C PRO A 68 7.00 7.41 8.77
N THR A 69 6.02 7.47 7.87
CA THR A 69 4.65 7.83 8.24
C THR A 69 3.93 6.71 9.00
N ASN A 70 4.07 5.46 8.58
CA ASN A 70 3.49 4.31 9.30
C ASN A 70 4.23 4.02 10.61
N ALA A 71 5.55 4.23 10.66
CA ALA A 71 6.31 4.14 11.91
C ALA A 71 5.84 5.18 12.93
N LEU A 72 5.65 6.44 12.50
CA LEU A 72 5.08 7.48 13.35
C LEU A 72 3.66 7.11 13.79
N ALA A 73 2.84 6.55 12.91
CA ALA A 73 1.47 6.14 13.22
C ALA A 73 1.43 5.09 14.32
N ILE A 74 2.22 4.01 14.20
CA ILE A 74 2.34 2.99 15.24
C ILE A 74 2.80 3.62 16.55
N TRP A 75 3.85 4.45 16.53
CA TRP A 75 4.35 5.07 17.75
C TRP A 75 3.29 5.92 18.45
N VAL A 76 2.54 6.74 17.70
CA VAL A 76 1.44 7.53 18.25
C VAL A 76 0.35 6.61 18.82
N PHE A 77 -0.11 5.63 18.03
CA PHE A 77 -1.23 4.79 18.43
C PHE A 77 -0.88 3.90 19.62
N LEU A 78 0.36 3.45 19.76
CA LEU A 78 0.81 2.62 20.88
C LEU A 78 1.11 3.46 22.12
N PHE A 79 1.89 4.53 22.00
CA PHE A 79 2.48 5.22 23.15
C PHE A 79 1.87 6.59 23.47
N ARG A 80 1.15 7.23 22.54
CA ARG A 80 0.66 8.62 22.72
C ARG A 80 -0.86 8.71 22.81
N THR A 81 -1.60 7.75 22.27
CA THR A 81 -3.06 7.69 22.42
C THR A 81 -3.45 7.22 23.82
N LYS A 82 -3.89 8.16 24.66
CA LYS A 82 -4.29 7.92 26.06
C LYS A 82 -5.55 7.05 26.19
N THR A 83 -6.51 7.21 25.27
CA THR A 83 -7.76 6.46 25.26
C THR A 83 -7.85 5.61 23.99
N LYS A 84 -7.73 4.28 24.14
CA LYS A 84 -7.73 3.36 22.98
C LYS A 84 -9.15 3.21 22.45
N HIS A 85 -9.42 3.69 21.24
CA HIS A 85 -10.68 3.44 20.51
C HIS A 85 -10.55 2.22 19.59
N PRO A 86 -11.64 1.48 19.25
CA PRO A 86 -11.61 0.39 18.28
C PRO A 86 -10.95 0.81 16.96
N ALA A 87 -11.29 2.01 16.48
CA ALA A 87 -10.67 2.58 15.28
C ALA A 87 -9.16 2.77 15.42
N SER A 88 -8.65 3.17 16.59
CA SER A 88 -7.20 3.29 16.83
C SER A 88 -6.50 1.93 16.83
N ILE A 89 -7.18 0.87 17.28
CA ILE A 89 -6.66 -0.50 17.23
C ILE A 89 -6.55 -0.95 15.76
N TYR A 90 -7.59 -0.77 14.95
CA TYR A 90 -7.54 -1.11 13.53
C TYR A 90 -6.49 -0.29 12.76
N MET A 91 -6.39 1.02 13.00
CA MET A 91 -5.37 1.86 12.37
C MET A 91 -3.94 1.47 12.78
N ALA A 92 -3.73 1.04 14.03
CA ALA A 92 -2.42 0.55 14.46
C ALA A 92 -2.02 -0.75 13.76
N ASN A 93 -2.97 -1.67 13.56
CA ASN A 93 -2.73 -2.91 12.84
C ASN A 93 -2.53 -2.67 11.33
N LEU A 94 -3.27 -1.72 10.74
CA LEU A 94 -3.07 -1.28 9.37
C LEU A 94 -1.64 -0.76 9.16
N ALA A 95 -1.20 0.17 10.02
CA ALA A 95 0.17 0.68 9.98
C ALA A 95 1.23 -0.40 10.22
N LEU A 96 0.93 -1.42 11.04
CA LEU A 96 1.82 -2.57 11.24
C LEU A 96 1.94 -3.43 9.98
N ALA A 97 0.84 -3.71 9.29
CA ALA A 97 0.86 -4.42 8.01
C ALA A 97 1.69 -3.66 6.96
N ASP A 98 1.52 -2.34 6.88
CA ASP A 98 2.28 -1.49 5.98
C ASP A 98 3.78 -1.53 6.28
N LEU A 99 4.19 -1.41 7.54
CA LEU A 99 5.61 -1.50 7.91
C LEU A 99 6.21 -2.87 7.60
N LEU A 100 5.48 -3.94 7.91
CA LEU A 100 5.93 -5.30 7.64
C LEU A 100 6.14 -5.55 6.14
N PHE A 101 5.42 -4.85 5.27
CA PHE A 101 5.68 -4.86 3.83
C PHE A 101 6.81 -3.91 3.43
N VAL A 102 6.75 -2.64 3.85
CA VAL A 102 7.65 -1.58 3.38
C VAL A 102 9.11 -1.85 3.73
N ILE A 103 9.40 -2.56 4.83
CA ILE A 103 10.77 -2.96 5.20
C ILE A 103 11.45 -3.82 4.13
N TRP A 104 10.69 -4.60 3.34
CA TRP A 104 11.23 -5.45 2.27
C TRP A 104 11.31 -4.75 0.91
N VAL A 105 10.66 -3.59 0.75
CA VAL A 105 10.64 -2.83 -0.51
C VAL A 105 12.03 -2.48 -1.05
N PRO A 106 13.07 -2.16 -0.24
CA PRO A 106 14.43 -1.97 -0.73
C PRO A 106 14.98 -3.13 -1.57
N MET A 107 14.68 -4.38 -1.19
CA MET A 107 15.10 -5.55 -1.99
C MET A 107 14.39 -5.58 -3.34
N LYS A 108 13.11 -5.18 -3.38
CA LYS A 108 12.34 -5.08 -4.64
C LYS A 108 12.85 -3.96 -5.54
N ILE A 109 13.28 -2.83 -4.96
CA ILE A 109 13.91 -1.74 -5.70
C ILE A 109 15.22 -2.23 -6.33
N ALA A 110 16.09 -2.87 -5.54
CA ALA A 110 17.36 -3.41 -6.02
C ALA A 110 17.16 -4.46 -7.13
N TYR A 111 16.16 -5.34 -6.98
CA TYR A 111 15.77 -6.30 -8.02
C TYR A 111 15.48 -5.62 -9.37
N HIS A 112 14.65 -4.58 -9.38
CA HIS A 112 14.29 -3.88 -10.61
C HIS A 112 15.47 -3.11 -11.21
N PHE A 113 16.33 -2.50 -10.38
CA PHE A 113 17.55 -1.85 -10.87
C PHE A 113 18.59 -2.84 -11.41
N ASN A 114 18.61 -4.07 -10.89
CA ASN A 114 19.45 -5.15 -11.40
C ASN A 114 18.85 -5.83 -12.65
N GLY A 115 18.03 -5.12 -13.44
CA GLY A 115 17.42 -5.66 -14.65
C GLY A 115 16.42 -6.78 -14.41
N ASN A 116 15.69 -6.75 -13.29
CA ASN A 116 14.80 -7.82 -12.83
C ASN A 116 15.54 -9.15 -12.57
N ASN A 117 16.78 -9.07 -12.10
CA ASN A 117 17.54 -10.24 -11.67
C ASN A 117 17.60 -10.35 -10.14
N TRP A 118 16.95 -11.38 -9.60
CA TRP A 118 16.81 -11.68 -8.19
C TRP A 118 18.00 -12.47 -7.66
N ILE A 119 18.77 -11.88 -6.75
CA ILE A 119 20.02 -12.45 -6.24
C ILE A 119 19.95 -12.89 -4.77
N TYR A 120 18.78 -12.78 -4.14
CA TYR A 120 18.60 -13.07 -2.70
C TYR A 120 18.08 -14.50 -2.42
N GLY A 121 17.88 -15.28 -3.48
CA GLY A 121 17.43 -16.66 -3.43
C GLY A 121 15.94 -16.84 -3.09
N GLN A 122 15.52 -18.10 -3.18
CA GLN A 122 14.12 -18.49 -3.23
C GLN A 122 13.36 -18.15 -1.95
N GLY A 123 13.99 -18.37 -0.80
CA GLY A 123 13.39 -18.10 0.51
C GLY A 123 13.00 -16.63 0.66
N MET A 124 13.90 -15.72 0.27
CA MET A 124 13.64 -14.28 0.34
C MET A 124 12.59 -13.83 -0.69
N CYS A 125 12.55 -14.46 -1.87
CA CYS A 125 11.50 -14.17 -2.86
C CYS A 125 10.11 -14.52 -2.28
N LYS A 126 9.96 -15.70 -1.69
CA LYS A 126 8.71 -16.13 -1.03
C LYS A 126 8.29 -15.17 0.10
N VAL A 127 9.25 -14.75 0.93
CA VAL A 127 9.00 -13.76 2.00
C VAL A 127 8.49 -12.44 1.42
N LEU A 128 9.18 -11.88 0.42
CA LEU A 128 8.80 -10.62 -0.22
C LEU A 128 7.38 -10.68 -0.80
N VAL A 129 7.07 -11.76 -1.52
CA VAL A 129 5.75 -12.00 -2.15
C VAL A 129 4.66 -12.13 -1.09
N ALA A 130 4.90 -12.92 -0.04
CA ALA A 130 3.94 -13.14 1.02
C ALA A 130 3.64 -11.87 1.82
N PHE A 131 4.65 -11.05 2.16
CA PHE A 131 4.40 -9.76 2.82
C PHE A 131 3.71 -8.74 1.92
N PHE A 132 3.98 -8.76 0.61
CA PHE A 132 3.27 -7.91 -0.35
C PHE A 132 1.76 -8.24 -0.40
N TYR A 133 1.39 -9.51 -0.62
CA TYR A 133 -0.02 -9.91 -0.67
C TYR A 133 -0.67 -9.91 0.71
N GLY A 134 0.07 -10.29 1.74
CA GLY A 134 -0.35 -10.19 3.13
C GLY A 134 -0.76 -8.77 3.49
N ASN A 135 0.08 -7.78 3.15
CA ASN A 135 -0.27 -6.37 3.32
C ASN A 135 -1.53 -6.00 2.53
N MET A 136 -1.62 -6.34 1.24
CA MET A 136 -2.78 -5.99 0.42
C MET A 136 -4.11 -6.43 1.06
N TYR A 137 -4.23 -7.70 1.43
CA TYR A 137 -5.47 -8.24 2.00
C TYR A 137 -5.71 -7.80 3.45
N CYS A 138 -4.64 -7.64 4.23
CA CYS A 138 -4.71 -7.10 5.58
C CYS A 138 -5.23 -5.65 5.57
N SER A 139 -4.71 -4.80 4.67
CA SER A 139 -5.13 -3.42 4.50
C SER A 139 -6.60 -3.33 4.09
N ILE A 140 -7.02 -4.12 3.10
CA ILE A 140 -8.42 -4.17 2.65
C ILE A 140 -9.36 -4.56 3.82
N ALA A 141 -9.00 -5.58 4.61
CA ALA A 141 -9.80 -6.03 5.75
C ALA A 141 -9.87 -4.96 6.86
N PHE A 142 -8.74 -4.35 7.23
CA PHE A 142 -8.73 -3.31 8.26
C PHE A 142 -9.44 -2.04 7.83
N ILE A 143 -9.34 -1.65 6.56
CA ILE A 143 -10.13 -0.54 6.00
C ILE A 143 -11.62 -0.83 6.14
N ALA A 144 -12.09 -2.04 5.81
CA ALA A 144 -13.49 -2.42 5.99
C ALA A 144 -13.93 -2.35 7.46
N CYS A 145 -13.10 -2.84 8.39
CA CYS A 145 -13.36 -2.72 9.82
C CYS A 145 -13.42 -1.26 10.28
N ILE A 146 -12.53 -0.40 9.78
CA ILE A 146 -12.56 1.04 10.05
C ILE A 146 -13.86 1.65 9.51
N SER A 147 -14.27 1.35 8.27
CA SER A 147 -15.50 1.87 7.67
C SER A 147 -16.75 1.48 8.48
N VAL A 148 -16.86 0.21 8.88
CA VAL A 148 -17.95 -0.28 9.73
C VAL A 148 -17.93 0.38 11.11
N GLN A 149 -16.75 0.46 11.74
CA GLN A 149 -16.62 1.11 13.06
C GLN A 149 -17.02 2.59 13.00
N ARG A 150 -16.73 3.28 11.89
CA ARG A 150 -17.10 4.69 11.71
C ARG A 150 -18.59 4.86 11.50
N TYR A 151 -19.24 3.95 10.78
CA TYR A 151 -20.69 3.88 10.72
C TYR A 151 -21.30 3.75 12.13
N TRP A 152 -20.85 2.77 12.92
CA TRP A 152 -21.35 2.56 14.29
C TRP A 152 -21.18 3.77 15.19
N ALA A 153 -20.04 4.46 15.11
CA ALA A 153 -19.78 5.68 15.87
C ALA A 153 -20.70 6.87 15.49
N VAL A 154 -21.30 6.84 14.30
CA VAL A 154 -22.30 7.84 13.88
C VAL A 154 -23.68 7.49 14.43
N VAL A 155 -24.10 6.23 14.35
CA VAL A 155 -25.46 5.81 14.77
C VAL A 155 -25.61 5.64 16.27
N ASN A 156 -24.58 5.12 16.96
CA ASN A 156 -24.64 4.79 18.39
C ASN A 156 -23.48 5.44 19.15
N PRO A 157 -23.56 6.75 19.46
CA PRO A 157 -22.48 7.48 20.13
C PRO A 157 -22.22 7.07 21.59
N LEU A 158 -23.15 6.36 22.25
CA LEU A 158 -23.14 6.07 23.70
C LEU A 158 -22.80 4.61 24.05
N GLY A 159 -22.13 3.88 23.16
CA GLY A 159 -21.76 2.46 23.37
C GLY A 159 -20.65 2.20 24.39
N GLN A 160 -20.69 1.01 24.98
CA GLN A 160 -19.83 0.53 26.07
C GLN A 160 -18.37 0.30 25.62
N ARG A 161 -17.55 1.37 25.52
CA ARG A 161 -16.14 1.43 25.04
C ARG A 161 -15.31 0.16 25.23
N GLN A 162 -15.31 -0.39 26.44
CA GLN A 162 -14.40 -1.48 26.80
C GLN A 162 -14.76 -2.78 26.08
N ARG A 163 -16.05 -3.06 25.91
CA ARG A 163 -16.52 -4.25 25.18
C ARG A 163 -16.12 -4.15 23.70
N ASP A 164 -16.27 -2.96 23.14
CA ASP A 164 -15.92 -2.69 21.74
C ASP A 164 -14.42 -2.80 21.48
N ASN A 165 -13.57 -2.43 22.45
CA ASN A 165 -12.12 -2.59 22.35
C ASN A 165 -11.70 -4.08 22.35
N ARG A 166 -12.27 -4.90 23.24
CA ARG A 166 -11.98 -6.35 23.27
C ARG A 166 -12.39 -7.01 21.95
N MET A 167 -13.57 -6.64 21.43
CA MET A 167 -14.03 -7.09 20.13
C MET A 167 -13.07 -6.65 19.01
N ALA A 168 -12.61 -5.40 19.02
CA ALA A 168 -11.66 -4.91 18.01
C ALA A 168 -10.33 -5.67 18.04
N VAL A 169 -9.79 -5.96 19.23
CA VAL A 169 -8.59 -6.81 19.36
C VAL A 169 -8.85 -8.22 18.83
N ALA A 170 -9.97 -8.84 19.22
CA ALA A 170 -10.33 -10.18 18.74
C ALA A 170 -10.48 -10.23 17.21
N VAL A 171 -11.13 -9.23 16.61
CA VAL A 171 -11.25 -9.08 15.16
C VAL A 171 -9.88 -8.88 14.52
N SER A 172 -9.01 -8.02 15.07
CA SER A 172 -7.65 -7.84 14.56
C SER A 172 -6.83 -9.14 14.60
N VAL A 173 -6.87 -9.87 15.71
CA VAL A 173 -6.17 -11.16 15.84
C VAL A 173 -6.71 -12.17 14.82
N THR A 174 -8.04 -12.21 14.63
CA THR A 174 -8.67 -13.06 13.63
C THR A 174 -8.20 -12.70 12.22
N ILE A 175 -8.15 -11.41 11.88
CA ILE A 175 -7.65 -10.94 10.58
C ILE A 175 -6.19 -11.38 10.39
N TRP A 176 -5.32 -11.20 11.38
CA TRP A 176 -3.93 -11.65 11.29
C TRP A 176 -3.80 -13.15 11.07
N VAL A 177 -4.55 -13.96 11.81
CA VAL A 177 -4.55 -15.42 11.64
C VAL A 177 -5.06 -15.80 10.26
N VAL A 178 -6.16 -15.22 9.80
CA VAL A 178 -6.71 -15.48 8.46
C VAL A 178 -5.72 -15.06 7.38
N VAL A 179 -5.14 -13.86 7.46
CA VAL A 179 -4.14 -13.37 6.50
C VAL A 179 -2.89 -14.25 6.48
N TRP A 180 -2.45 -14.71 7.64
CA TRP A 180 -1.33 -15.65 7.72
C TRP A 180 -1.68 -16.99 7.05
N LEU A 181 -2.85 -17.56 7.36
CA LEU A 181 -3.30 -18.82 6.74
C LEU A 181 -3.44 -18.71 5.22
N ILE A 182 -4.03 -17.63 4.72
CA ILE A 182 -4.19 -17.44 3.27
C ILE A 182 -2.87 -17.12 2.56
N THR A 183 -1.82 -16.66 3.26
CA THR A 183 -0.49 -16.49 2.63
C THR A 183 0.33 -17.78 2.59
N ILE A 184 -0.05 -18.84 3.34
CA ILE A 184 0.64 -20.15 3.33
C ILE A 184 0.85 -20.70 1.90
N PRO A 185 -0.15 -20.74 1.01
CA PRO A 185 0.03 -21.27 -0.34
C PRO A 185 1.15 -20.59 -1.14
N LEU A 186 1.45 -19.32 -0.88
CA LEU A 186 2.53 -18.59 -1.56
C LEU A 186 3.93 -19.13 -1.20
N TYR A 187 4.06 -19.82 -0.06
CA TYR A 187 5.31 -20.47 0.35
C TYR A 187 5.47 -21.89 -0.21
N LEU A 188 4.36 -22.53 -0.59
CA LEU A 188 4.32 -23.95 -0.96
C LEU A 188 4.85 -24.26 -2.36
N TYR A 189 4.89 -23.27 -3.25
CA TYR A 189 5.41 -23.43 -4.61
C TYR A 189 6.54 -22.45 -4.89
N ASP A 190 7.30 -22.73 -5.95
CA ASP A 190 8.46 -21.94 -6.30
C ASP A 190 8.08 -20.61 -6.96
N GLN A 191 8.56 -19.51 -6.38
CA GLN A 191 8.32 -18.13 -6.84
C GLN A 191 9.49 -17.60 -7.69
N GLU A 192 10.70 -18.06 -7.40
CA GLU A 192 11.89 -17.80 -8.21
C GLU A 192 11.95 -18.72 -9.43
N VAL A 193 12.18 -18.12 -10.59
CA VAL A 193 12.27 -18.83 -11.87
C VAL A 193 13.45 -18.31 -12.69
N TYR A 194 14.32 -19.21 -13.12
CA TYR A 194 15.38 -18.91 -14.07
C TYR A 194 14.84 -18.80 -15.50
N VAL A 195 15.02 -17.63 -16.10
CA VAL A 195 14.59 -17.31 -17.46
C VAL A 195 15.78 -17.39 -18.40
N ARG A 196 15.86 -18.47 -19.17
CA ARG A 196 17.05 -18.83 -19.96
C ARG A 196 17.38 -17.82 -21.04
N ASN A 197 16.38 -17.29 -21.75
CA ASN A 197 16.58 -16.32 -22.84
C ASN A 197 16.94 -14.90 -22.39
N LEU A 198 16.94 -14.64 -21.08
CA LEU A 198 17.41 -13.40 -20.47
C LEU A 198 18.59 -13.61 -19.51
N GLU A 199 18.92 -14.87 -19.18
CA GLU A 199 19.95 -15.26 -18.22
C GLU A 199 19.77 -14.63 -16.82
N ILE A 200 18.51 -14.44 -16.39
CA ILE A 200 18.15 -13.84 -15.09
C ILE A 200 17.27 -14.75 -14.25
N TYR A 201 17.33 -14.58 -12.93
CA TYR A 201 16.37 -15.14 -12.00
C TYR A 201 15.26 -14.11 -11.74
N THR A 202 14.03 -14.44 -12.09
CA THR A 202 12.86 -13.59 -11.79
C THR A 202 12.23 -14.01 -10.48
N CYS A 203 11.64 -13.05 -9.74
CA CYS A 203 10.91 -13.34 -8.51
C CYS A 203 9.43 -13.01 -8.70
N HIS A 204 8.56 -14.03 -8.70
CA HIS A 204 7.09 -13.97 -8.85
C HIS A 204 6.57 -13.43 -10.20
N ASP A 205 7.38 -12.66 -10.92
CA ASP A 205 7.04 -12.09 -12.22
C ASP A 205 6.71 -13.17 -13.27
N VAL A 206 7.33 -14.35 -13.16
CA VAL A 206 7.12 -15.54 -14.01
C VAL A 206 6.64 -16.71 -13.16
N THR A 207 5.63 -17.45 -13.62
CA THR A 207 5.16 -18.69 -12.96
C THR A 207 5.50 -19.92 -13.80
N ARG A 208 6.02 -20.98 -13.15
CA ARG A 208 6.27 -22.27 -13.82
C ARG A 208 4.96 -22.94 -14.25
N PRO A 209 4.89 -23.57 -15.43
CA PRO A 209 3.69 -24.26 -15.90
C PRO A 209 3.10 -25.28 -14.91
N ALA A 210 3.97 -26.02 -14.20
CA ALA A 210 3.57 -26.99 -13.19
C ALA A 210 2.75 -26.38 -12.03
N HIS A 211 2.97 -25.10 -11.70
CA HIS A 211 2.33 -24.41 -10.58
C HIS A 211 1.12 -23.56 -10.99
N ASN A 212 0.86 -23.38 -12.29
CA ASN A 212 -0.22 -22.53 -12.80
C ASN A 212 -1.59 -22.81 -12.19
N LYS A 213 -1.95 -24.10 -12.01
CA LYS A 213 -3.26 -24.47 -11.46
C LYS A 213 -3.41 -24.05 -10.00
N ILE A 214 -2.34 -24.24 -9.21
CA ILE A 214 -2.31 -23.87 -7.79
C ILE A 214 -2.34 -22.35 -7.66
N ALA A 215 -1.50 -21.65 -8.41
CA ALA A 215 -1.46 -20.18 -8.43
C ALA A 215 -2.81 -19.60 -8.87
N ALA A 216 -3.39 -20.09 -9.97
CA ALA A 216 -4.70 -19.64 -10.45
C ALA A 216 -5.80 -19.90 -9.42
N GLY A 217 -5.89 -21.11 -8.86
CA GLY A 217 -6.87 -21.42 -7.82
C GLY A 217 -6.76 -20.50 -6.60
N TYR A 218 -5.53 -20.23 -6.17
CA TYR A 218 -5.24 -19.31 -5.08
C TYR A 218 -5.68 -17.87 -5.40
N PHE A 219 -5.19 -17.27 -6.49
CA PHE A 219 -5.44 -15.87 -6.80
C PHE A 219 -6.90 -15.61 -7.21
N LEU A 220 -7.59 -16.56 -7.83
CA LEU A 220 -9.03 -16.46 -8.09
C LEU A 220 -9.84 -16.47 -6.79
N THR A 221 -9.52 -17.39 -5.87
CA THR A 221 -10.16 -17.45 -4.56
C THR A 221 -9.95 -16.15 -3.80
N MET A 222 -8.72 -15.64 -3.79
CA MET A 222 -8.36 -14.41 -3.07
C MET A 222 -8.94 -13.15 -3.71
N GLY A 223 -9.01 -13.08 -5.04
CA GLY A 223 -9.69 -11.98 -5.72
C GLY A 223 -11.19 -11.93 -5.38
N ILE A 224 -11.84 -13.08 -5.18
CA ILE A 224 -13.26 -13.13 -4.79
C ILE A 224 -13.41 -12.84 -3.29
N PHE A 225 -12.80 -13.64 -2.42
CA PHE A 225 -13.03 -13.54 -0.97
C PHE A 225 -12.21 -12.45 -0.31
N GLY A 226 -10.95 -12.28 -0.70
CA GLY A 226 -10.04 -11.28 -0.13
C GLY A 226 -10.31 -9.85 -0.61
N PHE A 227 -10.89 -9.67 -1.80
CA PHE A 227 -11.19 -8.34 -2.35
C PHE A 227 -12.69 -8.04 -2.46
N VAL A 228 -13.50 -8.86 -3.14
CA VAL A 228 -14.92 -8.52 -3.39
C VAL A 228 -15.70 -8.41 -2.08
N VAL A 229 -15.56 -9.37 -1.16
CA VAL A 229 -16.32 -9.38 0.10
C VAL A 229 -16.04 -8.13 0.95
N PRO A 230 -14.78 -7.77 1.29
CA PRO A 230 -14.51 -6.53 2.03
C PRO A 230 -14.93 -5.27 1.26
N THR A 231 -14.83 -5.26 -0.07
CA THR A 231 -15.27 -4.12 -0.88
C THR A 231 -16.78 -3.88 -0.73
N VAL A 232 -17.57 -4.95 -0.78
CA VAL A 232 -19.03 -4.87 -0.57
C VAL A 232 -19.34 -4.36 0.85
N VAL A 233 -18.62 -4.85 1.86
CA VAL A 233 -18.76 -4.38 3.25
C VAL A 233 -18.44 -2.87 3.35
N CYS A 234 -17.35 -2.41 2.75
CA CYS A 234 -16.98 -1.00 2.67
C CYS A 234 -18.10 -0.17 2.05
N ILE A 235 -18.60 -0.56 0.87
CA ILE A 235 -19.66 0.16 0.15
C ILE A 235 -20.92 0.26 1.00
N ILE A 236 -21.39 -0.87 1.57
CA ILE A 236 -22.59 -0.89 2.41
C ILE A 236 -22.40 0.03 3.62
N SER A 237 -21.27 -0.10 4.33
CA SER A 237 -21.00 0.72 5.52
C SER A 237 -20.98 2.22 5.21
N TYR A 238 -20.45 2.64 4.06
CA TYR A 238 -20.45 4.03 3.63
C TYR A 238 -21.82 4.54 3.22
N VAL A 239 -22.61 3.74 2.50
CA VAL A 239 -24.00 4.10 2.17
C VAL A 239 -24.81 4.30 3.46
N LEU A 240 -24.69 3.39 4.42
CA LEU A 240 -25.38 3.50 5.71
C LEU A 240 -24.90 4.70 6.52
N MET A 241 -23.58 4.96 6.55
CA MET A 241 -23.00 6.14 7.22
C MET A 241 -23.51 7.45 6.62
N LEU A 242 -23.57 7.56 5.29
CA LEU A 242 -24.09 8.75 4.62
C LEU A 242 -25.59 8.95 4.89
N ARG A 243 -26.39 7.88 4.90
CA ARG A 243 -27.82 7.94 5.26
C ARG A 243 -28.02 8.41 6.70
N ALA A 244 -27.25 7.86 7.65
CA ALA A 244 -27.32 8.24 9.06
C ALA A 244 -26.95 9.73 9.27
N LEU A 245 -25.90 10.20 8.59
CA LEU A 245 -25.49 11.62 8.62
C LEU A 245 -26.55 12.54 8.01
N ARG A 246 -27.21 12.13 6.92
CA ARG A 246 -28.28 12.91 6.28
C ARG A 246 -29.50 13.04 7.17
N ASN A 247 -29.87 12.02 7.93
CA ASN A 247 -31.09 12.05 8.73
C ASN A 247 -30.94 12.90 10.02
N SER A 248 -29.74 13.40 10.32
CA SER A 248 -29.44 14.08 11.58
C SER A 248 -29.30 15.61 11.45
N MET A 249 -29.81 16.26 10.40
CA MET A 249 -29.43 17.63 9.93
C MET A 249 -29.41 18.82 10.93
N SER A 250 -29.85 18.70 12.18
CA SER A 250 -30.02 19.84 13.11
C SER A 250 -28.87 20.12 14.09
N ASP A 251 -27.83 19.28 14.20
CA ASP A 251 -26.76 19.44 15.21
C ASP A 251 -25.41 19.93 14.61
N PRO A 252 -24.83 21.06 15.07
CA PRO A 252 -23.54 21.57 14.61
C PRO A 252 -22.34 20.61 14.81
N THR A 253 -22.42 19.64 15.75
CA THR A 253 -21.39 18.59 15.90
C THR A 253 -21.33 17.64 14.69
N ILE A 254 -22.38 17.60 13.88
CA ILE A 254 -22.50 16.76 12.68
C ILE A 254 -21.62 17.28 11.56
N THR A 255 -21.38 18.59 11.46
CA THR A 255 -20.51 19.15 10.41
C THR A 255 -19.09 18.58 10.51
N LYS A 256 -18.56 18.43 11.74
CA LYS A 256 -17.25 17.82 11.99
C LYS A 256 -17.26 16.32 11.69
N LYS A 257 -18.31 15.58 12.10
CA LYS A 257 -18.47 14.14 11.82
C LYS A 257 -18.60 13.88 10.31
N ARG A 258 -19.42 14.66 9.61
CA ARG A 258 -19.64 14.61 8.16
C ARG A 258 -18.37 14.89 7.39
N ARG A 259 -17.58 15.92 7.77
CA ARG A 259 -16.28 16.19 7.13
C ARG A 259 -15.34 15.00 7.28
N LYS A 260 -15.20 14.42 8.49
CA LYS A 260 -14.37 13.22 8.70
C LYS A 260 -14.85 12.02 7.87
N ALA A 261 -16.17 11.84 7.77
CA ALA A 261 -16.78 10.77 6.98
C ALA A 261 -16.54 10.95 5.47
N VAL A 262 -16.77 12.15 4.93
CA VAL A 262 -16.54 12.46 3.50
C VAL A 262 -15.07 12.26 3.15
N VAL A 263 -14.15 12.78 3.97
CA VAL A 263 -12.72 12.62 3.71
C VAL A 263 -12.32 11.15 3.76
N LEU A 264 -12.79 10.38 4.74
CA LEU A 264 -12.55 8.94 4.80
C LEU A 264 -13.05 8.22 3.54
N ILE A 265 -14.28 8.53 3.09
CA ILE A 265 -14.85 7.95 1.86
C ILE A 265 -13.98 8.30 0.66
N VAL A 266 -13.57 9.58 0.50
CA VAL A 266 -12.73 10.01 -0.61
C VAL A 266 -11.36 9.33 -0.59
N THR A 267 -10.70 9.26 0.57
CA THR A 267 -9.41 8.59 0.69
C THR A 267 -9.52 7.11 0.36
N VAL A 268 -10.53 6.41 0.89
CA VAL A 268 -10.73 4.99 0.61
C VAL A 268 -11.14 4.75 -0.84
N LEU A 269 -11.97 5.60 -1.43
CA LEU A 269 -12.29 5.55 -2.87
C LEU A 269 -11.02 5.63 -3.72
N ILE A 270 -10.10 6.55 -3.40
CA ILE A 270 -8.82 6.67 -4.12
C ILE A 270 -8.00 5.39 -3.98
N MET A 271 -7.89 4.81 -2.78
CA MET A 271 -7.19 3.53 -2.60
C MET A 271 -7.82 2.40 -3.39
N PHE A 272 -9.15 2.29 -3.40
CA PHE A 272 -9.83 1.26 -4.20
C PHE A 272 -9.65 1.51 -5.69
N LEU A 273 -9.76 2.74 -6.18
CA LEU A 273 -9.64 3.09 -7.60
C LEU A 273 -8.21 2.89 -8.13
N VAL A 274 -7.21 3.28 -7.36
CA VAL A 274 -5.81 3.32 -7.80
C VAL A 274 -5.05 2.04 -7.40
N CYS A 275 -5.25 1.54 -6.18
CA CYS A 275 -4.42 0.48 -5.61
C CYS A 275 -5.08 -0.90 -5.72
N PHE A 276 -6.28 -1.06 -5.18
CA PHE A 276 -6.85 -2.40 -4.98
C PHE A 276 -7.64 -2.94 -6.18
N THR A 277 -8.52 -2.13 -6.77
CA THR A 277 -9.40 -2.61 -7.86
C THR A 277 -8.61 -2.95 -9.12
N PRO A 278 -7.69 -2.10 -9.61
CA PRO A 278 -6.93 -2.42 -10.81
C PRO A 278 -6.09 -3.69 -10.65
N SER A 279 -5.39 -3.83 -9.52
CA SER A 279 -4.54 -4.99 -9.25
C SER A 279 -5.33 -6.29 -9.12
N ASN A 280 -6.45 -6.29 -8.37
CA ASN A 280 -7.28 -7.47 -8.21
C ASN A 280 -8.01 -7.86 -9.50
N ILE A 281 -8.50 -6.90 -10.28
CA ILE A 281 -9.07 -7.19 -11.61
C ILE A 281 -7.99 -7.78 -12.52
N MET A 282 -6.81 -7.18 -12.57
CA MET A 282 -5.73 -7.69 -13.42
C MET A 282 -5.22 -9.06 -12.96
N LEU A 283 -5.21 -9.36 -11.66
CA LEU A 283 -4.94 -10.70 -11.14
C LEU A 283 -5.97 -11.71 -11.67
N LEU A 284 -7.27 -11.40 -11.52
CA LEU A 284 -8.34 -12.27 -12.01
C LEU A 284 -8.23 -12.50 -13.52
N VAL A 285 -8.07 -11.42 -14.30
CA VAL A 285 -7.91 -11.50 -15.76
C VAL A 285 -6.68 -12.33 -16.12
N HIS A 286 -5.54 -12.07 -15.48
CA HIS A 286 -4.29 -12.78 -15.76
C HIS A 286 -4.45 -14.29 -15.54
N TYR A 287 -5.00 -14.72 -14.41
CA TYR A 287 -5.14 -16.14 -14.07
C TYR A 287 -6.30 -16.84 -14.81
N ILE A 288 -7.35 -16.13 -15.20
CA ILE A 288 -8.40 -16.68 -16.09
C ILE A 288 -7.83 -16.96 -17.48
N LEU A 289 -7.10 -15.99 -18.07
CA LEU A 289 -6.45 -16.17 -19.37
C LEU A 289 -5.41 -17.29 -19.33
N LEU A 290 -4.68 -17.40 -18.20
CA LEU A 290 -3.72 -18.47 -17.95
C LEU A 290 -4.38 -19.87 -18.01
N LEU A 291 -5.51 -20.04 -17.33
CA LEU A 291 -6.26 -21.30 -17.35
C LEU A 291 -6.89 -21.59 -18.72
N GLY A 292 -7.36 -20.54 -19.41
CA GLY A 292 -7.93 -20.63 -20.75
C GLY A 292 -6.91 -20.85 -21.86
N LYS A 293 -5.60 -20.87 -21.55
CA LYS A 293 -4.49 -20.94 -22.52
C LYS A 293 -4.59 -19.87 -23.62
N ALA A 294 -5.17 -18.72 -23.28
CA ALA A 294 -5.32 -17.59 -24.19
C ALA A 294 -4.07 -16.70 -24.17
N GLU A 295 -3.85 -15.96 -25.25
CA GLU A 295 -2.82 -14.93 -25.28
C GLU A 295 -3.02 -13.92 -24.16
N ASN A 296 -1.95 -13.59 -23.44
CA ASN A 296 -1.99 -12.54 -22.43
C ASN A 296 -0.99 -11.43 -22.78
N ASN A 297 -1.45 -10.48 -23.60
CA ASN A 297 -0.70 -9.29 -23.98
C ASN A 297 -0.79 -8.16 -22.93
N LEU A 298 -1.47 -8.39 -21.80
CA LEU A 298 -1.75 -7.39 -20.76
C LEU A 298 -0.77 -7.42 -19.59
N TYR A 299 0.35 -8.13 -19.73
CA TYR A 299 1.32 -8.30 -18.65
C TYR A 299 1.90 -6.98 -18.12
N GLY A 300 2.25 -6.05 -19.01
CA GLY A 300 2.72 -4.71 -18.61
C GLY A 300 1.69 -3.98 -17.75
N PHE A 301 0.39 -4.07 -18.10
CA PHE A 301 -0.69 -3.53 -17.28
C PHE A 301 -0.81 -4.25 -15.93
N TYR A 302 -0.72 -5.58 -15.92
CA TYR A 302 -0.75 -6.37 -14.69
C TYR A 302 0.33 -5.92 -13.69
N ILE A 303 1.61 -5.92 -14.11
CA ILE A 303 2.72 -5.49 -13.25
C ILE A 303 2.57 -4.03 -12.80
N THR A 304 2.11 -3.16 -13.71
CA THR A 304 1.89 -1.75 -13.37
C THR A 304 0.84 -1.62 -12.28
N THR A 305 -0.31 -2.30 -12.42
CA THR A 305 -1.37 -2.26 -11.40
C THR A 305 -0.91 -2.89 -10.07
N LEU A 306 -0.09 -3.93 -10.11
CA LEU A 306 0.48 -4.55 -8.91
C LEU A 306 1.45 -3.59 -8.20
N CYS A 307 2.24 -2.84 -8.95
CA CYS A 307 3.09 -1.79 -8.39
C CYS A 307 2.26 -0.65 -7.78
N LEU A 308 1.22 -0.17 -8.47
CA LEU A 308 0.31 0.85 -7.93
C LEU A 308 -0.43 0.39 -6.68
N ALA A 309 -0.65 -0.93 -6.50
CA ALA A 309 -1.22 -1.47 -5.27
C ALA A 309 -0.40 -1.14 -4.02
N SER A 310 0.94 -1.05 -4.15
CA SER A 310 1.84 -0.70 -3.04
C SER A 310 1.73 0.75 -2.57
N LEU A 311 1.07 1.63 -3.33
CA LEU A 311 0.78 3.00 -2.91
C LEU A 311 -0.27 3.07 -1.80
N ASN A 312 -0.95 1.97 -1.46
CA ASN A 312 -1.88 1.91 -0.33
C ASN A 312 -1.20 2.40 0.97
N SER A 313 0.01 1.93 1.24
CA SER A 313 0.80 2.31 2.42
C SER A 313 1.16 3.79 2.47
N CYS A 314 1.10 4.51 1.34
CA CYS A 314 1.25 5.98 1.27
C CYS A 314 -0.07 6.73 1.52
N PHE A 315 -1.21 6.09 1.26
CA PHE A 315 -2.52 6.70 1.44
C PHE A 315 -3.09 6.49 2.84
N ASP A 316 -2.70 5.43 3.53
CA ASP A 316 -3.13 5.14 4.90
C ASP A 316 -2.82 6.25 5.93
N PRO A 317 -1.69 6.98 5.87
CA PRO A 317 -1.44 8.17 6.68
C PRO A 317 -2.53 9.25 6.61
N PHE A 318 -3.22 9.39 5.46
CA PHE A 318 -4.35 10.31 5.34
C PHE A 318 -5.54 9.81 6.15
N VAL A 319 -5.82 8.50 6.11
CA VAL A 319 -6.84 7.88 6.98
C VAL A 319 -6.53 8.17 8.44
N TYR A 320 -5.29 7.99 8.88
CA TYR A 320 -4.88 8.27 10.26
C TYR A 320 -5.06 9.75 10.63
N TYR A 321 -4.63 10.66 9.77
CA TYR A 321 -4.69 12.11 10.00
C TYR A 321 -6.11 12.65 10.12
N PHE A 322 -7.04 12.15 9.32
CA PHE A 322 -8.42 12.62 9.36
C PHE A 322 -9.26 11.91 10.42
N ILE A 323 -8.90 10.66 10.76
CA ILE A 323 -9.62 9.89 11.77
C ILE A 323 -9.18 10.23 13.19
N SER A 324 -7.88 10.24 13.46
CA SER A 324 -7.27 10.36 14.78
C SER A 324 -6.85 11.79 15.07
N GLU A 325 -7.44 12.38 16.12
CA GLU A 325 -7.02 13.70 16.58
C GLU A 325 -5.63 13.67 17.22
N ASP A 326 -5.29 12.58 17.91
CA ASP A 326 -3.96 12.38 18.49
C ASP A 326 -2.88 12.37 17.40
N PHE A 327 -3.07 11.57 16.33
CA PHE A 327 -2.11 11.49 15.23
C PHE A 327 -1.97 12.84 14.53
N ARG A 328 -3.10 13.49 14.21
CA ARG A 328 -3.09 14.83 13.63
C ARG A 328 -2.33 15.85 14.48
N ASN A 329 -2.53 15.85 15.79
CA ASN A 329 -1.87 16.79 16.69
C ASN A 329 -0.36 16.53 16.76
N HIS A 330 0.07 15.27 16.80
CA HIS A 330 1.49 14.94 16.77
C HIS A 330 2.14 15.34 15.45
N VAL A 331 1.50 15.03 14.32
CA VAL A 331 1.96 15.45 12.99
C VAL A 331 2.11 16.98 12.92
N LYS A 332 1.08 17.73 13.35
CA LYS A 332 1.14 19.21 13.41
C LYS A 332 2.28 19.70 14.29
N ASN A 333 2.45 19.15 15.48
CA ASN A 333 3.52 19.56 16.39
C ASN A 333 4.90 19.23 15.82
N THR A 334 5.07 18.08 15.17
CA THR A 334 6.33 17.73 14.49
C THR A 334 6.66 18.74 13.37
N PHE A 335 5.68 19.12 12.55
CA PHE A 335 5.89 20.12 11.50
C PHE A 335 6.09 21.54 12.04
N LEU A 336 5.35 21.94 13.08
CA LEU A 336 5.49 23.25 13.73
C LEU A 336 6.84 23.37 14.45
N CYS A 337 7.26 22.37 15.23
CA CYS A 337 8.58 22.35 15.86
C CYS A 337 9.71 22.32 14.83
N ARG A 338 9.51 21.70 13.67
CA ARG A 338 10.47 21.75 12.56
C ARG A 338 10.54 23.15 11.96
N SER A 339 9.40 23.82 11.78
CA SER A 339 9.34 25.22 11.32
C SER A 339 10.07 26.16 12.27
N GLU A 340 9.79 26.09 13.58
CA GLU A 340 10.46 26.90 14.61
C GLU A 340 11.98 26.66 14.64
N ARG A 341 12.42 25.39 14.62
CA ARG A 341 13.86 25.05 14.57
C ARG A 341 14.53 25.52 13.28
N THR A 342 13.83 25.48 12.15
CA THR A 342 14.34 25.96 10.85
C THR A 342 14.47 27.48 10.85
N VAL A 343 13.50 28.20 11.41
CA VAL A 343 13.55 29.66 11.59
C VAL A 343 14.70 30.04 12.52
N GLU A 344 14.85 29.35 13.65
CA GLU A 344 15.93 29.63 14.60
C GLU A 344 17.32 29.34 13.99
N ARG A 345 17.46 28.24 13.23
CA ARG A 345 18.70 27.95 12.51
C ARG A 345 19.03 29.03 11.47
N MET A 346 18.04 29.52 10.71
CA MET A 346 18.23 30.65 9.79
C MET A 346 18.64 31.94 10.52
N ARG A 347 18.04 32.21 11.69
CA ARG A 347 18.37 33.37 12.52
C ARG A 347 19.82 33.31 13.02
N ILE A 348 20.28 32.16 13.50
CA ILE A 348 21.66 31.95 13.94
C ILE A 348 22.63 32.14 12.76
N SER A 349 22.33 31.56 11.59
CA SER A 349 23.17 31.74 10.38
C SER A 349 23.22 33.21 9.93
N PHE A 350 22.11 33.94 9.98
CA PHE A 350 22.07 35.36 9.63
C PHE A 350 22.85 36.22 10.64
N ASN A 351 22.75 35.93 11.94
CA ASN A 351 23.54 36.59 12.97
C ASN A 351 25.03 36.31 12.81
N ALA A 352 25.43 35.08 12.47
CA ALA A 352 26.82 34.72 12.20
C ALA A 352 27.39 35.47 10.98
N LEU A 353 26.61 35.60 9.89
CA LEU A 353 26.98 36.41 8.72
C LEU A 353 27.12 37.90 9.07
N LYS A 354 26.23 38.44 9.91
CA LYS A 354 26.30 39.84 10.39
C LYS A 354 27.54 40.08 11.25
N TYR A 355 27.89 39.14 12.13
CA TYR A 355 29.11 39.20 12.95
C TYR A 355 30.39 39.08 12.10
N SER A 356 30.42 38.18 11.11
CA SER A 356 31.54 38.05 10.17
C SER A 356 31.75 39.34 9.35
N LYS A 357 30.66 39.99 8.91
CA LYS A 357 30.74 41.27 8.19
C LYS A 357 31.22 42.43 9.08
N LYS A 358 30.90 42.39 10.38
CA LYS A 358 31.36 43.39 11.37
C LYS A 358 32.81 43.15 11.80
N SER A 359 33.26 41.89 11.84
CA SER A 359 34.66 41.51 12.13
C SER A 359 35.63 41.95 11.04
N ASN A 360 35.20 42.00 9.77
CA ASN A 360 36.03 42.55 8.68
C ASN A 360 36.14 44.09 8.70
N THR A 361 35.52 44.78 9.66
CA THR A 361 35.57 46.24 9.78
C THR A 361 36.33 46.72 11.03
N TYR A 362 36.80 45.81 11.90
CA TYR A 362 37.59 46.17 13.08
C TYR A 362 38.73 45.18 13.30
N THR A 363 39.84 45.38 12.61
CA THR A 363 41.17 45.00 13.13
C THR A 363 41.88 46.25 13.61
N SER A 364 41.58 46.64 14.85
CA SER A 364 42.52 47.25 15.77
C SER A 364 41.91 47.29 17.18
N ASP A 365 42.75 46.93 18.14
CA ASP A 365 42.65 47.09 19.61
C ASP A 365 41.90 46.04 20.47
N THR A 366 42.75 45.14 21.01
CA THR A 366 43.00 44.84 22.43
C THR A 366 41.85 44.86 23.45
N GLY A 367 41.81 43.79 24.27
CA GLY A 367 41.43 43.91 25.68
C GLY A 367 40.29 43.01 26.16
N ASP A 368 40.67 41.82 26.59
CA ASP A 368 40.40 41.27 27.93
C ASP A 368 38.99 40.78 28.39
N THR A 369 39.07 39.61 29.04
CA THR A 369 38.24 38.95 30.09
C THR A 369 36.69 39.00 30.13
N GLY A 370 36.08 37.83 30.37
CA GLY A 370 34.77 37.77 31.03
C GLY A 370 33.88 36.55 30.75
N THR A 371 34.05 35.51 31.57
CA THR A 371 33.14 34.36 31.84
C THR A 371 31.63 34.66 31.87
N THR A 372 30.78 33.75 31.33
CA THR A 372 29.78 32.96 32.11
C THR A 372 28.90 31.99 31.27
N GLN A 373 28.87 30.73 31.74
CA GLN A 373 27.70 29.87 32.04
C GLN A 373 26.54 29.74 31.03
N SER A 374 26.36 28.54 30.46
CA SER A 374 25.46 27.46 30.94
C SER A 374 23.96 27.71 30.67
N SER A 375 23.42 26.97 29.71
CA SER A 375 22.04 26.49 29.79
C SER A 375 21.93 25.09 29.18
N SER A 376 21.35 24.20 29.98
CA SER A 376 21.06 22.79 29.75
C SER A 376 19.87 22.58 28.81
N CYS A 377 19.93 21.49 28.05
CA CYS A 377 18.81 20.79 27.42
C CYS A 377 19.03 19.29 27.60
#